data_AF-A0A660V1T2-F1
#
_entry.id   AF-A0A660V1T2-F1
#
_cell.length_a   1.000
_cell.length_b   1.000
_cell.length_c   1.000
_cell.angle_alpha   90.00
_cell.angle_beta   90.00
_cell.angle_gamma   90.00
#
_symmetry.space_group_name_H-M   'P 1'
#
loop_
_entity.id
_entity.type
_entity.pdbx_description
1 polymer ?
#
loop_
_entity_poly.entity_id
_entity_poly.type
_entity_poly.pdbx_seq_one_letter_code
_entity_poly.pdbx_strand_id
1 'polypeptide(L)'
;MRKATLTTTLLACILLLPGCGKKAGSGPQKVDESKPIAEIKAKAAKMDVEQLRAVAKKYKYALTARQAEVKKLPESFAKIPLTEKLGKEAQALTADIDNLMKSVNALSERFGVYYDQIKAKGGELKDLEL
;
A
#
# COMPACT_ATOMS: atom_id res chain seq x y z
N MET A 1 11.89 -60.87 25.83
CA MET A 1 13.02 -59.97 25.48
C MET A 1 13.06 -58.82 26.49
N ARG A 2 14.25 -58.28 26.74
CA ARG A 2 14.70 -57.39 27.84
C ARG A 2 13.93 -56.05 27.85
N LYS A 3 13.22 -55.64 28.91
CA LYS A 3 13.59 -54.87 30.14
C LYS A 3 14.25 -53.48 29.93
N ALA A 4 13.68 -52.51 30.66
CA ALA A 4 14.27 -51.26 31.21
C ALA A 4 14.21 -50.01 30.28
N THR A 5 14.02 -48.74 30.71
CA THR A 5 14.13 -48.08 32.02
C THR A 5 13.60 -46.62 31.97
N LEU A 6 13.20 -46.06 33.12
CA LEU A 6 13.55 -44.73 33.68
C LEU A 6 13.11 -43.37 33.06
N THR A 7 12.33 -42.65 33.88
CA THR A 7 12.52 -41.26 34.39
C THR A 7 12.46 -40.01 33.49
N THR A 8 11.50 -39.14 33.85
CA THR A 8 11.67 -37.72 34.23
C THR A 8 12.34 -36.76 33.24
N THR A 9 11.56 -35.88 32.61
CA THR A 9 11.89 -34.43 32.61
C THR A 9 10.64 -33.57 32.38
N LEU A 10 10.29 -32.82 33.42
CA LEU A 10 9.47 -31.61 33.38
C LEU A 10 10.21 -30.56 32.54
N LEU A 11 9.69 -30.18 31.38
CA LEU A 11 10.13 -28.97 30.69
C LEU A 11 8.91 -28.26 30.09
N ALA A 12 8.50 -27.20 30.78
CA ALA A 12 7.57 -26.20 30.29
C ALA A 12 8.12 -25.56 29.01
N CYS A 13 7.37 -25.65 27.92
CA CYS A 13 7.49 -24.77 26.77
C CYS A 13 6.11 -24.20 26.44
N ILE A 14 5.76 -23.17 27.19
CA ILE A 14 4.81 -22.14 26.75
C ILE A 14 5.45 -21.46 25.55
N LEU A 15 5.02 -21.85 24.35
CA LEU A 15 5.18 -21.07 23.12
C LEU A 15 3.74 -20.74 22.68
N LEU A 16 3.10 -19.70 23.22
CA LEU A 16 3.20 -18.34 22.69
C LEU A 16 3.41 -18.36 21.16
N LEU A 17 2.38 -18.79 20.45
CA LEU A 17 2.20 -18.49 19.03
C LEU A 17 2.02 -16.97 18.88
N PRO A 18 2.96 -16.22 18.29
CA PRO A 18 2.71 -14.84 17.94
C PRO A 18 1.85 -14.84 16.68
N GLY A 19 0.57 -14.52 16.87
CA GLY A 19 -0.20 -13.79 15.87
C GLY A 19 -0.64 -14.55 14.61
N CYS A 20 -1.67 -15.39 14.75
CA CYS A 20 -2.76 -15.41 13.75
C CYS A 20 -3.58 -14.11 13.89
N GLY A 21 -2.93 -12.99 13.59
CA GLY A 21 -3.53 -11.67 13.50
C GLY A 21 -3.84 -11.34 12.04
N LYS A 22 -4.59 -12.20 11.33
CA LYS A 22 -5.26 -11.77 10.09
C LYS A 22 -6.57 -11.07 10.46
N LYS A 23 -6.46 -10.03 11.29
CA LYS A 23 -7.41 -8.93 11.20
C LYS A 23 -7.18 -8.36 9.82
N ALA A 24 -8.15 -8.56 8.93
CA ALA A 24 -8.34 -7.78 7.73
C ALA A 24 -8.47 -6.31 8.15
N GLY A 25 -7.34 -5.68 8.42
CA GLY A 25 -7.24 -4.25 8.65
C GLY A 25 -7.32 -3.58 7.31
N SER A 26 -8.53 -3.25 6.89
CA SER A 26 -8.87 -2.40 5.75
C SER A 26 -8.49 -0.94 6.05
N GLY A 27 -7.24 -0.70 6.43
CA GLY A 27 -6.65 0.64 6.52
C GLY A 27 -5.72 0.88 5.33
N PRO A 28 -5.46 2.14 4.94
CA PRO A 28 -4.53 2.45 3.86
C PRO A 28 -3.14 1.92 4.25
N GLN A 29 -2.77 0.78 3.66
CA GLN A 29 -1.47 0.17 3.92
C GLN A 29 -0.42 1.07 3.27
N LYS A 30 0.45 1.68 4.09
CA LYS A 30 1.52 2.55 3.58
C LYS A 30 2.39 1.74 2.62
N VAL A 31 2.38 2.14 1.35
CA VAL A 31 3.24 1.62 0.30
C VAL A 31 4.38 2.61 0.05
N ASP A 32 5.44 2.13 -0.59
CA ASP A 32 6.64 2.93 -0.83
C ASP A 32 6.53 3.65 -2.17
N GLU A 33 6.49 4.98 -2.11
CA GLU A 33 6.35 5.87 -3.27
C GLU A 33 7.69 6.43 -3.76
N SER A 34 8.81 6.09 -3.10
CA SER A 34 10.14 6.62 -3.47
C SER A 34 11.03 5.57 -4.16
N LYS A 35 10.73 4.28 -3.99
CA LYS A 35 11.46 3.20 -4.68
C LYS A 35 11.55 3.41 -6.18
N PRO A 36 12.74 3.31 -6.81
CA PRO A 36 12.89 3.45 -8.24
C PRO A 36 11.99 2.48 -9.03
N ILE A 37 11.35 2.98 -10.08
CA ILE A 37 10.45 2.18 -10.93
C ILE A 37 11.17 0.96 -11.53
N ALA A 38 12.46 1.07 -11.86
CA ALA A 38 13.26 -0.04 -12.36
C ALA A 38 13.33 -1.21 -11.36
N GLU A 39 13.51 -0.93 -10.07
CA GLU A 39 13.51 -1.94 -9.02
C GLU A 39 12.12 -2.57 -8.83
N ILE A 40 11.07 -1.76 -8.92
CA ILE A 40 9.68 -2.23 -8.86
C ILE A 40 9.40 -3.20 -10.01
N LYS A 41 9.80 -2.87 -11.24
CA LYS A 41 9.69 -3.74 -12.43
C LYS A 41 10.48 -5.04 -12.24
N ALA A 42 11.73 -4.95 -11.80
CA ALA A 42 12.59 -6.12 -11.57
C ALA A 42 12.00 -7.07 -10.51
N LYS A 43 11.40 -6.50 -9.45
CA LYS A 43 10.70 -7.28 -8.42
C LYS A 43 9.42 -7.92 -8.97
N ALA A 44 8.58 -7.15 -9.66
CA ALA A 44 7.32 -7.64 -10.24
C ALA A 44 7.55 -8.80 -11.22
N ALA A 45 8.59 -8.74 -12.04
CA ALA A 45 8.94 -9.80 -12.99
C ALA A 45 9.07 -11.19 -12.32
N LYS A 46 9.59 -11.22 -11.08
CA LYS A 46 9.85 -12.44 -10.31
C LYS A 46 8.65 -12.95 -9.50
N MET A 47 7.56 -12.20 -9.44
CA MET A 47 6.37 -12.54 -8.65
C MET A 47 5.39 -13.41 -9.45
N ASP A 48 4.66 -14.27 -8.75
CA ASP A 48 3.49 -14.96 -9.30
C ASP A 48 2.26 -14.04 -9.34
N VAL A 49 1.18 -14.50 -9.99
CA VAL A 49 -0.03 -13.70 -10.20
C VAL A 49 -0.70 -13.32 -8.87
N GLU A 50 -0.70 -14.20 -7.87
CA GLU A 50 -1.33 -13.93 -6.57
C GLU A 50 -0.56 -12.87 -5.79
N GLN A 51 0.77 -12.98 -5.78
CA GLN A 51 1.68 -12.02 -5.19
C GLN A 51 1.56 -10.64 -5.84
N LEU A 52 1.53 -10.59 -7.19
CA LEU A 52 1.34 -9.36 -7.94
C LEU A 52 0.01 -8.70 -7.58
N ARG A 53 -1.08 -9.47 -7.57
CA ARG A 53 -2.43 -8.98 -7.23
C ARG A 53 -2.49 -8.46 -5.80
N ALA A 54 -1.88 -9.16 -4.85
CA ALA A 54 -1.80 -8.72 -3.46
C ALA A 54 -1.08 -7.37 -3.32
N VAL A 55 0.01 -7.15 -4.07
CA VAL A 55 0.73 -5.87 -4.05
C VAL A 55 -0.04 -4.78 -4.80
N ALA A 56 -0.59 -5.07 -5.98
CA ALA A 56 -1.41 -4.14 -6.74
C ALA A 56 -2.59 -3.61 -5.92
N LYS A 57 -3.25 -4.46 -5.12
CA LYS A 57 -4.31 -4.03 -4.19
C LYS A 57 -3.82 -2.99 -3.19
N LYS A 58 -2.63 -3.15 -2.63
CA LYS A 58 -2.08 -2.18 -1.68
C LYS A 58 -1.86 -0.81 -2.32
N TYR A 59 -1.30 -0.80 -3.53
CA TYR A 59 -1.15 0.45 -4.28
C TYR A 59 -2.50 1.04 -4.68
N LYS A 60 -3.48 0.24 -5.10
CA LYS A 60 -4.86 0.69 -5.36
C LYS A 60 -5.49 1.33 -4.12
N TYR A 61 -5.36 0.72 -2.94
CA TYR A 61 -5.90 1.30 -1.70
C TYR A 61 -5.23 2.63 -1.34
N ALA A 62 -3.91 2.71 -1.49
CA ALA A 62 -3.19 3.97 -1.25
C ALA A 62 -3.59 5.04 -2.29
N LEU A 63 -3.67 4.67 -3.56
CA LEU A 63 -4.04 5.58 -4.66
C LEU A 63 -5.46 6.13 -4.51
N THR A 64 -6.43 5.26 -4.21
CA THR A 64 -7.82 5.68 -3.98
C THR A 64 -7.95 6.57 -2.75
N ALA A 65 -7.20 6.32 -1.68
CA ALA A 65 -7.14 7.20 -0.52
C ALA A 65 -6.59 8.59 -0.88
N ARG A 66 -5.48 8.66 -1.63
CA ARG A 66 -4.89 9.93 -2.08
C ARG A 66 -5.80 10.69 -3.04
N GLN A 67 -6.43 10.01 -3.99
CA GLN A 67 -7.43 10.62 -4.87
C GLN A 67 -8.64 11.16 -4.11
N ALA A 68 -9.05 10.52 -3.01
CA ALA A 68 -10.10 11.04 -2.15
C ALA A 68 -9.66 12.32 -1.40
N GLU A 69 -8.39 12.45 -1.03
CA GLU A 69 -7.83 13.69 -0.49
C GLU A 69 -7.82 14.81 -1.55
N VAL A 70 -7.47 14.48 -2.81
CA VAL A 70 -7.48 15.45 -3.92
C VAL A 70 -8.90 16.04 -4.11
N LYS A 71 -9.92 15.18 -4.01
CA LYS A 71 -11.32 15.61 -4.15
C LYS A 71 -11.79 16.60 -3.08
N LYS A 72 -11.09 16.71 -1.95
CA LYS A 72 -11.41 17.67 -0.86
C LYS A 72 -10.70 19.02 -1.01
N LEU A 73 -9.75 19.13 -1.95
CA LEU A 73 -8.99 20.36 -2.17
C LEU A 73 -9.85 21.55 -2.62
N PRO A 74 -10.85 21.39 -3.52
CA PRO A 74 -11.72 22.51 -3.91
C PRO A 74 -12.46 23.14 -2.72
N GLU A 75 -12.91 22.31 -1.77
CA GLU A 75 -13.59 22.78 -0.55
C GLU A 75 -12.64 23.56 0.36
N SER A 76 -11.36 23.20 0.37
CA SER A 76 -10.32 23.88 1.16
C SER A 76 -9.99 25.24 0.54
N PHE A 77 -9.88 25.32 -0.80
CA PHE A 77 -9.69 26.58 -1.52
C PHE A 77 -10.88 27.55 -1.43
N ALA A 78 -12.11 27.02 -1.36
CA ALA A 78 -13.31 27.84 -1.24
C ALA A 78 -13.39 28.57 0.12
N LYS A 79 -12.75 28.02 1.15
CA LYS A 79 -12.73 28.60 2.51
C LYS A 79 -11.71 29.72 2.68
N ILE A 80 -10.73 29.85 1.79
CA ILE A 80 -9.72 30.90 1.86
C ILE A 80 -10.34 32.23 1.37
N PRO A 81 -10.37 33.28 2.21
CA PRO A 81 -10.84 34.61 1.80
C PRO A 81 -10.09 35.11 0.55
N LEU A 82 -10.78 35.81 -0.35
CA LEU A 82 -10.18 36.32 -1.61
C LEU A 82 -8.91 37.17 -1.37
N THR A 83 -8.87 37.93 -0.28
CA THR A 83 -7.70 38.75 0.11
C THR A 83 -6.48 37.93 0.51
N GLU A 84 -6.68 36.69 0.97
CA GLU A 84 -5.63 35.79 1.46
C GLU A 84 -5.17 34.78 0.40
N LYS A 85 -5.80 34.75 -0.78
CA LYS A 85 -5.48 33.79 -1.86
C LYS A 85 -4.09 33.93 -2.49
N LEU A 86 -3.38 35.02 -2.21
CA LEU A 86 -1.98 35.21 -2.57
C LEU A 86 -1.04 35.18 -1.35
N GLY A 87 -1.60 34.99 -0.17
CA GLY A 87 -0.88 34.92 1.10
C GLY A 87 -0.20 33.56 1.33
N LYS A 88 0.51 33.46 2.45
CA LYS A 88 1.27 32.26 2.83
C LYS A 88 0.40 31.01 2.94
N GLU A 89 -0.85 31.15 3.38
CA GLU A 89 -1.79 30.03 3.50
C GLU A 89 -2.15 29.43 2.14
N ALA A 90 -2.43 30.27 1.14
CA ALA A 90 -2.72 29.81 -0.22
C ALA A 90 -1.49 29.19 -0.90
N GLN A 91 -0.29 29.71 -0.63
CA GLN A 91 0.96 29.11 -1.11
C GLN A 91 1.21 27.73 -0.47
N ALA A 92 0.98 27.59 0.84
CA ALA A 92 1.08 26.31 1.53
C ALA A 92 0.08 25.30 0.98
N LEU A 93 -1.18 25.70 0.78
CA LEU A 93 -2.20 24.85 0.17
C LEU A 93 -1.78 24.40 -1.24
N THR A 94 -1.25 25.31 -2.07
CA THR A 94 -0.75 24.96 -3.40
C THR A 94 0.38 23.93 -3.34
N ALA A 95 1.34 24.09 -2.42
CA ALA A 95 2.43 23.14 -2.23
C ALA A 95 1.92 21.75 -1.77
N ASP A 96 0.93 21.71 -0.88
CA ASP A 96 0.30 20.46 -0.44
C ASP A 96 -0.40 19.74 -1.60
N ILE A 97 -1.04 20.50 -2.49
CA ILE A 97 -1.68 19.96 -3.69
C ILE A 97 -0.66 19.37 -4.65
N ASP A 98 0.43 20.10 -4.92
CA ASP A 98 1.51 19.61 -5.77
C ASP A 98 2.11 18.32 -5.20
N ASN A 99 2.31 18.25 -3.88
CA ASN A 99 2.81 17.05 -3.21
C ASN A 99 1.81 15.89 -3.31
N LEU A 100 0.52 16.16 -3.15
CA LEU A 100 -0.52 15.15 -3.27
C LEU A 100 -0.63 14.61 -4.70
N MET A 101 -0.53 15.49 -5.71
CA MET A 101 -0.52 15.09 -7.11
C MET A 101 0.72 14.27 -7.48
N LYS A 102 1.90 14.65 -6.96
CA LYS A 102 3.13 13.83 -7.09
C LYS A 102 2.95 12.45 -6.48
N SER A 103 2.34 12.36 -5.30
CA SER A 103 2.03 11.10 -4.63
C SER A 103 1.07 10.23 -5.46
N VAL A 104 -0.03 10.81 -5.97
CA VAL A 104 -0.98 10.12 -6.85
C VAL A 104 -0.28 9.57 -8.10
N ASN A 105 0.56 10.36 -8.75
CA ASN A 105 1.32 9.93 -9.92
C ASN A 105 2.29 8.79 -9.57
N ALA A 106 3.07 8.94 -8.50
CA ALA A 106 4.02 7.94 -8.04
C ALA A 106 3.33 6.60 -7.71
N LEU A 107 2.17 6.65 -7.05
CA LEU A 107 1.36 5.47 -6.74
C LEU A 107 0.79 4.83 -8.00
N SER A 108 0.28 5.64 -8.93
CA SER A 108 -0.29 5.19 -10.21
C SER A 108 0.75 4.47 -11.06
N GLU A 109 1.96 5.02 -11.20
CA GLU A 109 3.05 4.39 -11.95
C GLU A 109 3.40 3.01 -11.37
N ARG A 110 3.53 2.92 -10.03
CA ARG A 110 3.88 1.67 -9.35
C ARG A 110 2.75 0.66 -9.43
N PHE A 111 1.50 1.10 -9.26
CA PHE A 111 0.32 0.28 -9.49
C PHE A 111 0.31 -0.30 -10.91
N GLY A 112 0.58 0.54 -11.92
CA GLY A 112 0.63 0.16 -13.33
C GLY A 112 1.63 -0.97 -13.59
N VAL A 113 2.82 -0.92 -12.99
CA VAL A 113 3.82 -1.99 -13.12
C VAL A 113 3.27 -3.36 -12.68
N TYR A 114 2.59 -3.41 -11.54
CA TYR A 114 2.01 -4.67 -11.05
C TYR A 114 0.80 -5.09 -11.89
N TYR A 115 -0.06 -4.15 -12.27
CA TYR A 115 -1.24 -4.39 -13.10
C TYR A 115 -0.85 -4.96 -14.47
N ASP A 116 0.11 -4.35 -15.14
CA ASP A 116 0.62 -4.79 -16.45
C ASP A 116 1.27 -6.17 -16.36
N GLN A 117 2.01 -6.44 -15.28
CA GLN A 117 2.62 -7.74 -15.07
C GLN A 117 1.57 -8.84 -14.84
N ILE A 118 0.46 -8.54 -14.16
CA ILE A 118 -0.66 -9.49 -14.01
C ILE A 118 -1.27 -9.77 -15.38
N LYS A 119 -1.53 -8.71 -16.17
CA LYS A 119 -2.08 -8.81 -17.52
C LYS A 119 -1.18 -9.65 -18.43
N ALA A 120 0.13 -9.39 -18.41
CA ALA A 120 1.11 -10.13 -19.21
C ALA A 120 1.18 -11.62 -18.86
N LYS A 121 0.86 -11.98 -17.61
CA LYS A 121 0.78 -13.38 -17.13
C LYS A 121 -0.60 -14.00 -17.31
N GLY A 122 -1.54 -13.31 -17.95
CA GLY A 122 -2.92 -13.79 -18.16
C GLY A 122 -3.79 -13.79 -16.90
N GLY A 123 -3.41 -13.03 -15.86
CA GLY A 123 -4.17 -12.94 -14.61
C GLY A 123 -5.41 -12.03 -14.72
N GLU A 124 -6.38 -12.26 -13.83
CA GLU A 124 -7.61 -11.47 -13.75
C GLU A 124 -7.40 -10.11 -13.08
N LEU A 125 -8.07 -9.07 -13.59
CA LEU A 125 -7.87 -7.67 -13.20
C LEU A 125 -9.11 -7.01 -12.56
N LYS A 126 -10.26 -7.69 -12.51
CA LYS A 126 -11.56 -7.09 -12.12
C LYS A 126 -11.53 -6.38 -10.76
N ASP A 127 -10.77 -6.89 -9.80
CA ASP A 127 -10.69 -6.28 -8.47
C ASP A 127 -9.64 -5.17 -8.36
N LEU A 128 -8.95 -4.84 -9.45
CA LEU A 128 -7.91 -3.82 -9.54
C LEU A 128 -8.36 -2.56 -10.30
N GLU A 129 -9.57 -2.53 -10.86
CA GLU A 129 -10.10 -1.34 -11.55
C GLU A 129 -10.19 -0.14 -10.59
N LEU A 130 -9.84 1.06 -11.08
CA LEU A 130 -9.78 2.33 -10.32
C LEU A 130 -10.95 3.25 -10.67
#